data_AF-A0A9N9ZF47-F1
#
_entry.id   AF-A0A9N9ZF47-F1
#
_cell.length_a   1.000
_cell.length_b   1.000
_cell.length_c   1.000
_cell.angle_alpha   90.00
_cell.angle_beta   90.00
_cell.angle_gamma   90.00
#
_symmetry.space_group_name_H-M   'P 1'
#
loop_
_entity.id
_entity.type
_entity.pdbx_description
1 polymer ?
#
loop_
_entity_poly.entity_id
_entity_poly.type
_entity_poly.pdbx_seq_one_letter_code
_entity_poly.pdbx_strand_id
1 'polypeptide(L)'
;MSFFTTPSSDKKGDPSSSLTIDQDTGRMSTSSRESDIPPAYNDAVGGSSSPYSFATTGQLQIQAVGFDYNSALIGSKMETISVDRVETGHPEYTSIRLKRSSNSCALVSASDRNQTPLISTIYRWGPGRHPRMRIFPANTAVSVEDAINSDKVECELIDVKSRSMLSRAQKFDTSFGSFEWRYGSRGERKEDHDASSLLILERTDSVASAAGAKVGKRGVRVAQLVRSDEFRTPGTTRYMGGNGGRLMMDLSLWTDDKKAAAKDVEAFVVASCICMLKREADRFRDNTIAAVV
;
A
#
# COMPACT_ATOMS: atom_id res chain seq x y z
N MET A 1 -58.65 32.48 -23.05
CA MET A 1 -59.99 32.50 -22.44
C MET A 1 -59.82 32.40 -20.93
N SER A 2 -60.15 33.49 -20.23
CA SER A 2 -60.32 33.63 -18.77
C SER A 2 -61.37 32.62 -18.23
N PHE A 3 -61.43 32.13 -16.99
CA PHE A 3 -61.40 32.78 -15.66
C PHE A 3 -61.10 31.75 -14.52
N PHE A 4 -60.44 32.21 -13.45
CA PHE A 4 -60.62 32.00 -11.97
C PHE A 4 -60.85 30.57 -11.41
N THR A 5 -60.17 30.12 -10.33
CA THR A 5 -60.35 30.61 -8.93
C THR A 5 -59.25 30.05 -7.99
N THR A 6 -58.75 30.89 -7.07
CA THR A 6 -58.06 30.59 -5.79
C THR A 6 -58.90 31.21 -4.64
N PRO A 7 -58.54 31.23 -3.34
CA PRO A 7 -57.63 30.43 -2.48
C PRO A 7 -58.32 30.03 -1.13
N SER A 8 -57.60 29.41 -0.19
CA SER A 8 -57.72 29.80 1.24
C SER A 8 -56.50 29.38 2.06
N SER A 9 -55.96 30.34 2.81
CA SER A 9 -54.86 30.28 3.75
C SER A 9 -55.17 31.27 4.87
N ASP A 10 -55.04 30.88 6.13
CA ASP A 10 -54.93 31.78 7.29
C ASP A 10 -54.30 30.99 8.46
N LYS A 11 -53.10 31.38 8.93
CA LYS A 11 -52.73 32.32 10.03
C LYS A 11 -52.59 31.58 11.39
N LYS A 12 -51.43 31.51 12.06
CA LYS A 12 -50.50 32.51 12.64
C LYS A 12 -50.85 32.84 14.12
N GLY A 13 -49.90 32.61 15.05
CA GLY A 13 -49.81 33.36 16.33
C GLY A 13 -49.40 32.57 17.59
N ASP A 14 -48.12 32.68 17.99
CA ASP A 14 -47.61 32.67 19.40
C ASP A 14 -48.05 33.97 20.13
N PRO A 15 -47.87 34.25 21.47
CA PRO A 15 -46.78 33.78 22.37
C PRO A 15 -47.04 33.66 23.92
N SER A 16 -45.99 33.24 24.65
CA SER A 16 -45.48 33.76 25.96
C SER A 16 -45.88 33.17 27.34
N SER A 17 -44.83 32.98 28.17
CA SER A 17 -44.71 33.10 29.66
C SER A 17 -45.42 32.07 30.56
N SER A 18 -44.95 31.64 31.74
CA SER A 18 -43.72 31.79 32.55
C SER A 18 -43.89 31.00 33.87
N LEU A 19 -42.77 30.51 34.44
CA LEU A 19 -42.44 30.45 35.89
C LEU A 19 -43.15 29.49 36.89
N THR A 20 -42.32 28.55 37.40
CA THR A 20 -42.07 28.09 38.80
C THR A 20 -43.20 27.76 39.78
N ILE A 21 -43.16 26.53 40.32
CA ILE A 21 -43.45 26.22 41.73
C ILE A 21 -42.45 25.15 42.24
N ASP A 22 -41.66 25.52 43.25
CA ASP A 22 -40.90 24.65 44.15
C ASP A 22 -41.82 24.01 45.20
N GLN A 23 -41.56 22.76 45.60
CA GLN A 23 -41.78 22.32 46.98
C GLN A 23 -40.69 21.33 47.44
N ASP A 24 -39.96 21.81 48.45
CA ASP A 24 -38.97 21.17 49.30
C ASP A 24 -39.65 20.41 50.45
N THR A 25 -39.12 19.26 50.87
CA THR A 25 -39.21 18.77 52.26
C THR A 25 -38.14 17.69 52.55
N GLY A 26 -37.17 18.03 53.40
CA GLY A 26 -36.78 17.16 54.53
C GLY A 26 -35.42 16.42 54.53
N ARG A 27 -34.35 17.13 54.94
CA ARG A 27 -33.34 16.81 56.02
C ARG A 27 -33.41 15.40 56.68
N MET A 28 -32.35 14.68 57.12
CA MET A 28 -30.90 14.89 57.33
C MET A 28 -30.15 13.53 57.48
N SER A 29 -28.90 13.49 57.00
CA SER A 29 -27.67 12.87 57.55
C SER A 29 -27.63 11.43 58.10
N THR A 30 -26.73 10.60 57.55
CA THR A 30 -25.51 10.07 58.24
C THR A 30 -24.60 9.35 57.25
N SER A 31 -23.29 9.45 57.48
CA SER A 31 -22.21 8.99 56.63
C SER A 31 -21.87 7.51 56.80
N SER A 32 -21.58 6.82 55.70
CA SER A 32 -20.53 5.79 55.65
C SER A 32 -20.03 5.66 54.22
N ARG A 33 -18.81 6.13 53.98
CA ARG A 33 -18.04 5.87 52.76
C ARG A 33 -17.59 4.41 52.81
N GLU A 34 -18.27 3.56 52.07
CA GLU A 34 -17.79 2.21 51.78
C GLU A 34 -17.26 2.20 50.35
N SER A 35 -16.01 1.72 50.23
CA SER A 35 -15.19 1.88 49.04
C SER A 35 -15.47 0.69 48.13
N ASP A 36 -16.44 0.83 47.23
CA ASP A 36 -16.69 -0.17 46.19
C ASP A 36 -15.55 -0.12 45.16
N ILE A 37 -14.58 -1.01 45.35
CA ILE A 37 -13.52 -1.32 44.38
C ILE A 37 -14.22 -1.95 43.17
N PRO A 38 -14.18 -1.36 41.96
CA PRO A 38 -14.71 -2.02 40.78
C PRO A 38 -13.90 -3.30 40.51
N PRO A 39 -14.55 -4.38 40.07
CA PRO A 39 -13.89 -5.67 39.88
C PRO A 39 -12.72 -5.52 38.92
N ALA A 40 -11.56 -6.01 39.35
CA ALA A 40 -10.38 -6.16 38.51
C ALA A 40 -10.81 -6.85 37.21
N TYR A 41 -10.65 -6.15 36.09
CA TYR A 41 -10.70 -6.80 34.79
C TYR A 41 -9.56 -7.81 34.81
N ASN A 42 -9.91 -9.10 34.88
CA ASN A 42 -8.95 -10.17 34.71
C ASN A 42 -8.23 -9.91 33.39
N ASP A 43 -6.92 -9.70 33.49
CA ASP A 43 -5.99 -9.81 32.38
C ASP A 43 -6.16 -11.21 31.79
N ALA A 44 -7.02 -11.31 30.77
CA ALA A 44 -6.99 -12.41 29.84
C ALA A 44 -5.72 -12.26 29.01
N VAL A 45 -4.59 -12.65 29.61
CA VAL A 45 -3.39 -13.10 28.91
C VAL A 45 -3.75 -14.42 28.23
N GLY A 46 -4.56 -14.30 27.18
CA GLY A 46 -4.78 -15.31 26.17
C GLY A 46 -4.46 -14.61 24.88
N GLY A 47 -3.25 -14.86 24.35
CA GLY A 47 -2.81 -14.35 23.06
C GLY A 47 -3.83 -14.73 22.00
N SER A 48 -4.78 -13.83 21.75
CA SER A 48 -5.59 -13.84 20.56
C SER A 48 -4.66 -13.35 19.46
N SER A 49 -3.82 -14.26 18.96
CA SER A 49 -3.22 -14.08 17.65
C SER A 49 -4.40 -13.99 16.71
N SER A 50 -4.79 -12.76 16.37
CA SER A 50 -5.61 -12.50 15.21
C SER A 50 -5.07 -13.40 14.10
N PRO A 51 -5.89 -14.24 13.45
CA PRO A 51 -5.42 -15.10 12.35
C PRO A 51 -4.89 -14.30 11.14
N TYR A 52 -4.80 -12.98 11.28
CA TYR A 52 -4.29 -12.00 10.33
C TYR A 52 -3.13 -11.15 10.90
N SER A 53 -2.42 -11.63 11.93
CA SER A 53 -1.18 -10.98 12.35
C SER A 53 -0.09 -11.22 11.31
N PHE A 54 0.41 -10.15 10.71
CA PHE A 54 1.49 -10.18 9.73
C PHE A 54 2.77 -10.74 10.36
N ALA A 55 3.28 -11.87 9.85
CA ALA A 55 4.50 -12.49 10.34
C ALA A 55 5.61 -12.36 9.29
N THR A 56 6.64 -11.56 9.59
CA THR A 56 7.72 -11.35 8.61
C THR A 56 8.55 -12.62 8.44
N THR A 57 8.47 -13.25 7.28
CA THR A 57 9.28 -14.42 6.88
C THR A 57 10.54 -14.02 6.09
N GLY A 58 10.61 -12.79 5.60
CA GLY A 58 11.77 -12.30 4.84
C GLY A 58 11.83 -10.78 4.76
N GLN A 59 13.05 -10.26 4.69
CA GLN A 59 13.31 -8.82 4.62
C GLN A 59 14.31 -8.47 3.52
N LEU A 60 13.97 -7.42 2.79
CA LEU A 60 14.76 -6.84 1.71
C LEU A 60 14.91 -5.33 1.92
N GLN A 61 16.09 -4.80 1.63
CA GLN A 61 16.34 -3.38 1.58
C GLN A 61 16.27 -2.92 0.12
N ILE A 62 15.29 -2.08 -0.22
CA ILE A 62 15.18 -1.50 -1.56
C ILE A 62 15.97 -0.20 -1.60
N GLN A 63 16.98 -0.12 -2.45
CA GLN A 63 17.82 1.07 -2.63
C GLN A 63 17.32 1.92 -3.80
N ALA A 64 16.48 2.91 -3.48
CA ALA A 64 15.98 3.86 -4.47
C ALA A 64 16.12 5.28 -3.95
N VAL A 65 16.83 6.13 -4.70
CA VAL A 65 17.07 7.52 -4.32
C VAL A 65 15.77 8.35 -4.35
N GLY A 66 14.88 8.03 -5.29
CA GLY A 66 13.65 8.79 -5.52
C GLY A 66 13.90 10.12 -6.22
N PHE A 67 12.95 11.05 -6.09
CA PHE A 67 12.95 12.37 -6.71
C PHE A 67 12.78 13.45 -5.64
N ASP A 68 13.65 14.44 -5.68
CA ASP A 68 13.50 15.71 -4.96
C ASP A 68 13.06 16.84 -5.91
N TYR A 69 12.85 18.04 -5.36
CA TYR A 69 12.45 19.21 -6.15
C TYR A 69 13.47 19.59 -7.22
N ASN A 70 14.77 19.50 -6.92
CA ASN A 70 15.83 19.87 -7.86
C ASN A 70 15.86 18.93 -9.08
N SER A 71 15.78 17.62 -8.82
CA SER A 71 15.77 16.59 -9.85
C SER A 71 14.47 16.56 -10.66
N ALA A 72 13.35 17.00 -10.09
CA ALA A 72 12.10 17.19 -10.83
C ALA A 72 12.20 18.31 -11.90
N LEU A 73 12.96 19.38 -11.61
CA LEU A 73 13.13 20.54 -12.49
C LEU A 73 14.26 20.39 -13.52
N ILE A 74 15.36 19.75 -13.12
CA ILE A 74 16.57 19.62 -13.96
C ILE A 74 16.58 18.30 -14.77
N GLY A 75 15.68 17.38 -14.43
CA GLY A 75 15.61 16.05 -15.00
C GLY A 75 16.59 15.10 -14.29
N SER A 76 16.05 14.08 -13.62
CA SER A 76 16.86 13.07 -12.95
C SER A 76 17.23 11.92 -13.87
N LYS A 77 18.43 11.36 -13.65
CA LYS A 77 18.81 10.05 -14.14
C LYS A 77 18.31 9.04 -13.11
N MET A 78 17.24 8.30 -13.39
CA MET A 78 16.86 7.20 -12.51
C MET A 78 17.91 6.10 -12.65
N GLU A 79 18.60 5.80 -11.55
CA GLU A 79 19.58 4.72 -11.49
C GLU A 79 18.89 3.35 -11.34
N THR A 80 19.65 2.31 -11.65
CA THR A 80 19.29 0.91 -11.37
C THR A 80 18.96 0.77 -9.88
N ILE A 81 17.85 0.12 -9.56
CA ILE A 81 17.45 -0.09 -8.16
C ILE A 81 18.04 -1.43 -7.70
N SER A 82 18.94 -1.39 -6.72
CA SER A 82 19.43 -2.59 -6.02
C SER A 82 18.44 -3.00 -4.94
N VAL A 83 18.28 -4.30 -4.73
CA VAL A 83 17.46 -4.86 -3.67
C VAL A 83 18.31 -5.87 -2.92
N ASP A 84 18.69 -5.50 -1.70
CA ASP A 84 19.67 -6.24 -0.91
C ASP A 84 18.96 -7.07 0.16
N ARG A 85 19.43 -8.30 0.37
CA ARG A 85 18.95 -9.14 1.48
C ARG A 85 19.43 -8.55 2.80
N VAL A 86 18.52 -8.27 3.73
CA VAL A 86 18.90 -7.62 5.01
C VAL A 86 19.84 -8.50 5.84
N GLU A 87 19.60 -9.81 5.86
CA GLU A 87 20.38 -10.77 6.65
C GLU A 87 21.83 -10.90 6.18
N THR A 88 22.06 -10.89 4.88
CA THR A 88 23.40 -11.09 4.29
C THR A 88 24.07 -9.77 3.88
N GLY A 89 23.29 -8.71 3.67
CA GLY A 89 23.75 -7.44 3.10
C GLY A 89 24.07 -7.52 1.60
N HIS A 90 23.86 -8.67 0.95
CA HIS A 90 24.19 -8.87 -0.45
C HIS A 90 23.00 -8.57 -1.37
N PRO A 91 23.25 -8.06 -2.60
CA PRO A 91 22.20 -7.90 -3.60
C PRO A 91 21.51 -9.23 -3.91
N GLU A 92 20.18 -9.27 -3.80
CA GLU A 92 19.37 -10.40 -4.25
C GLU A 92 18.77 -10.12 -5.63
N TYR A 93 18.27 -8.90 -5.84
CA TYR A 93 17.65 -8.51 -7.10
C TYR A 93 18.16 -7.16 -7.58
N THR A 94 18.09 -6.98 -8.89
CA THR A 94 18.46 -5.74 -9.55
C THR A 94 17.35 -5.36 -10.54
N SER A 95 16.85 -4.13 -10.46
CA SER A 95 15.89 -3.59 -11.43
C SER A 95 16.64 -2.81 -12.51
N ILE A 96 16.85 -3.45 -13.65
CA ILE A 96 17.60 -2.94 -14.79
C ILE A 96 16.70 -2.13 -15.72
N ARG A 97 17.18 -0.97 -16.16
CA ARG A 97 16.55 -0.13 -17.19
C ARG A 97 17.45 -0.07 -18.41
N LEU A 98 16.86 -0.17 -19.60
CA LEU A 98 17.60 0.01 -20.86
C LEU A 98 17.98 1.47 -21.10
N LYS A 99 17.16 2.40 -20.60
CA LYS A 99 17.37 3.85 -20.73
C LYS A 99 17.14 4.50 -19.38
N ARG A 100 18.05 5.40 -18.98
CA ARG A 100 17.94 6.16 -17.73
C ARG A 100 16.67 7.02 -17.63
N SER A 101 16.13 7.44 -18.78
CA SER A 101 14.90 8.23 -18.89
C SER A 101 13.63 7.38 -19.00
N SER A 102 13.76 6.05 -19.16
CA SER A 102 12.60 5.15 -19.26
C SER A 102 12.17 4.68 -17.89
N ASN A 103 10.86 4.63 -17.66
CA ASN A 103 10.28 3.98 -16.48
C ASN A 103 10.10 2.47 -16.66
N SER A 104 10.28 1.94 -17.87
CA SER A 104 10.28 0.49 -18.10
C SER A 104 11.55 -0.16 -17.52
N CYS A 105 11.42 -1.34 -16.92
CA CYS A 105 12.54 -2.08 -16.35
C CYS A 105 12.30 -3.59 -16.40
N ALA A 106 13.35 -4.36 -16.13
CA ALA A 106 13.30 -5.77 -15.81
C ALA A 106 13.91 -6.01 -14.42
N LEU A 107 13.25 -6.81 -13.60
CA LEU A 107 13.80 -7.36 -12.38
C LEU A 107 14.55 -8.65 -12.73
N VAL A 108 15.81 -8.72 -12.35
CA VAL A 108 16.67 -9.90 -12.51
C VAL A 108 17.18 -10.34 -11.13
N SER A 109 17.52 -11.61 -10.98
CA SER A 109 18.31 -12.04 -9.82
C SER A 109 19.73 -11.46 -9.94
N ALA A 110 20.25 -10.91 -8.86
CA ALA A 110 21.62 -10.39 -8.81
C ALA A 110 22.67 -11.50 -8.88
N SER A 111 22.31 -12.73 -8.49
CA SER A 111 23.19 -13.91 -8.59
C SER A 111 23.27 -14.48 -10.00
N ASP A 112 22.29 -14.18 -10.86
CA ASP A 112 22.24 -14.70 -12.22
C ASP A 112 23.12 -13.87 -13.15
N ARG A 113 24.24 -14.48 -13.58
CA ARG A 113 25.19 -13.88 -14.51
C ARG A 113 24.61 -13.61 -15.89
N ASN A 114 23.59 -14.38 -16.29
CA ASN A 114 22.92 -14.20 -17.56
C ASN A 114 21.88 -13.08 -17.52
N GLN A 115 21.60 -12.53 -16.32
CA GLN A 115 20.61 -11.47 -16.09
C GLN A 115 19.25 -11.84 -16.68
N THR A 116 18.83 -13.09 -16.47
CA THR A 116 17.55 -13.61 -16.97
C THR A 116 16.42 -12.85 -16.27
N PRO A 117 15.55 -12.16 -17.03
CA PRO A 117 14.42 -11.42 -16.48
C PRO A 117 13.42 -12.35 -15.78
N LEU A 118 13.11 -12.02 -14.53
CA LEU A 118 12.03 -12.67 -13.77
C LEU A 118 10.69 -11.97 -14.07
N ILE A 119 10.71 -10.64 -13.97
CA ILE A 119 9.51 -9.81 -14.17
C ILE A 119 9.92 -8.51 -14.85
N SER A 120 9.23 -8.11 -15.91
CA SER A 120 9.39 -6.75 -16.47
C SER A 120 8.20 -5.87 -16.13
N THR A 121 8.45 -4.58 -16.01
CA THR A 121 7.42 -3.54 -15.92
C THR A 121 7.53 -2.65 -17.14
N ILE A 122 6.46 -2.57 -17.92
CA ILE A 122 6.37 -1.79 -19.16
C ILE A 122 5.56 -0.54 -18.88
N TYR A 123 6.24 0.60 -18.81
CA TYR A 123 5.59 1.90 -18.76
C TYR A 123 5.17 2.31 -20.16
N ARG A 124 3.91 2.70 -20.29
CA ARG A 124 3.33 3.11 -21.56
C ARG A 124 3.15 4.61 -21.57
N TRP A 125 3.60 5.24 -22.64
CA TRP A 125 3.42 6.67 -22.82
C TRP A 125 1.96 6.97 -23.24
N GLY A 126 1.38 8.01 -22.64
CA GLY A 126 0.05 8.52 -22.97
C GLY A 126 -0.94 8.58 -21.79
N PRO A 127 -1.91 9.50 -21.82
CA PRO A 127 -2.86 9.71 -20.73
C PRO A 127 -3.67 8.45 -20.42
N GLY A 128 -3.82 8.13 -19.14
CA GLY A 128 -4.59 6.97 -18.67
C GLY A 128 -3.96 5.60 -18.96
N ARG A 129 -2.75 5.54 -19.54
CA ARG A 129 -2.09 4.25 -19.81
C ARG A 129 -1.37 3.76 -18.57
N HIS A 130 -2.00 2.80 -17.90
CA HIS A 130 -1.37 2.13 -16.78
C HIS A 130 -0.16 1.29 -17.21
N PRO A 131 0.85 1.12 -16.34
CA PRO A 131 1.93 0.17 -16.55
C PRO A 131 1.38 -1.25 -16.74
N ARG A 132 2.16 -2.10 -17.41
CA ARG A 132 1.94 -3.55 -17.45
C ARG A 132 3.10 -4.25 -16.79
N MET A 133 2.84 -5.39 -16.17
CA MET A 133 3.89 -6.30 -15.73
C MET A 133 3.87 -7.56 -16.58
N ARG A 134 5.04 -8.10 -16.91
CA ARG A 134 5.18 -9.41 -17.55
C ARG A 134 5.92 -10.31 -16.57
N ILE A 135 5.31 -11.41 -16.17
CA ILE A 135 5.96 -12.44 -15.35
C ILE A 135 6.41 -13.54 -16.31
N PHE A 136 7.72 -13.82 -16.29
CA PHE A 136 8.30 -14.84 -17.15
C PHE A 136 8.33 -16.18 -16.42
N PRO A 137 8.00 -17.29 -17.09
CA PRO A 137 8.23 -18.62 -16.54
C PRO A 137 9.70 -18.80 -16.14
N ALA A 138 9.95 -19.61 -15.11
CA ALA A 138 11.31 -19.97 -14.72
C ALA A 138 12.09 -20.53 -15.93
N ASN A 139 13.38 -20.15 -16.03
CA ASN A 139 14.30 -20.56 -17.10
C ASN A 139 13.93 -20.06 -18.51
N THR A 140 13.06 -19.04 -18.64
CA THR A 140 12.81 -18.40 -19.94
C THR A 140 14.08 -17.71 -20.40
N ALA A 141 14.71 -18.20 -21.47
CA ALA A 141 15.90 -17.60 -22.07
C ALA A 141 15.52 -16.35 -22.86
N VAL A 142 15.27 -15.24 -22.16
CA VAL A 142 14.96 -13.93 -22.73
C VAL A 142 15.98 -12.91 -22.27
N SER A 143 16.40 -12.01 -23.16
CA SER A 143 17.25 -10.88 -22.80
C SER A 143 16.44 -9.81 -22.06
N VAL A 144 17.10 -8.96 -21.27
CA VAL A 144 16.45 -7.77 -20.67
C VAL A 144 15.82 -6.86 -21.73
N GLU A 145 16.46 -6.73 -22.89
CA GLU A 145 15.96 -5.95 -24.03
C GLU A 145 14.61 -6.50 -24.52
N ASP A 146 14.56 -7.78 -24.83
CA ASP A 146 13.35 -8.44 -25.35
C ASP A 146 12.25 -8.48 -24.30
N ALA A 147 12.60 -8.73 -23.03
CA ALA A 147 11.64 -8.72 -21.93
C ALA A 147 10.91 -7.37 -21.83
N ILE A 148 11.57 -6.26 -22.18
CA ILE A 148 11.00 -4.91 -22.12
C ILE A 148 10.33 -4.51 -23.44
N ASN A 149 10.95 -4.81 -24.59
CA ASN A 149 10.55 -4.24 -25.88
C ASN A 149 9.80 -5.20 -26.81
N SER A 150 9.89 -6.51 -26.60
CA SER A 150 9.26 -7.51 -27.47
C SER A 150 7.91 -7.96 -26.92
N ASP A 151 6.86 -7.94 -27.75
CA ASP A 151 5.55 -8.50 -27.44
C ASP A 151 5.44 -10.00 -27.78
N LYS A 152 6.49 -10.60 -28.35
CA LYS A 152 6.50 -12.00 -28.80
C LYS A 152 6.92 -13.00 -27.72
N VAL A 153 7.36 -12.50 -26.57
CA VAL A 153 7.85 -13.35 -25.48
C VAL A 153 6.66 -13.91 -24.72
N GLU A 154 6.63 -15.24 -24.59
CA GLU A 154 5.62 -15.92 -23.77
C GLU A 154 5.78 -15.52 -22.31
N CYS A 155 4.74 -14.92 -21.76
CA CYS A 155 4.72 -14.44 -20.38
C CYS A 155 3.29 -14.26 -19.90
N GLU A 156 3.12 -14.25 -18.58
CA GLU A 156 1.88 -13.79 -17.98
C GLU A 156 1.86 -12.25 -18.01
N LEU A 157 0.87 -11.69 -18.69
CA LEU A 157 0.70 -10.24 -18.81
C LEU A 157 -0.33 -9.73 -17.79
N ILE A 158 0.12 -8.82 -16.92
CA ILE A 158 -0.70 -8.22 -15.86
C ILE A 158 -0.90 -6.73 -16.17
N ASP A 159 -2.16 -6.30 -16.25
CA ASP A 159 -2.50 -4.88 -16.27
C ASP A 159 -2.53 -4.34 -14.83
N VAL A 160 -1.70 -3.33 -14.56
CA VAL A 160 -1.63 -2.67 -13.24
C VAL A 160 -2.81 -1.70 -13.09
N LYS A 161 -3.85 -2.08 -12.36
CA LYS A 161 -5.07 -1.27 -12.27
C LYS A 161 -5.00 -0.29 -11.10
N SER A 162 -5.41 0.96 -11.31
CA SER A 162 -5.68 1.86 -10.18
C SER A 162 -7.05 1.59 -9.60
N ARG A 163 -7.20 1.63 -8.26
CA ARG A 163 -8.50 1.41 -7.61
C ARG A 163 -9.54 2.49 -7.97
N SER A 164 -9.07 3.72 -8.18
CA SER A 164 -9.86 4.84 -8.70
C SER A 164 -8.92 5.90 -9.28
N MET A 165 -9.46 6.87 -10.02
CA MET A 165 -8.70 7.97 -10.63
C MET A 165 -7.91 8.80 -9.59
N LEU A 166 -8.43 8.91 -8.36
CA LEU A 166 -7.79 9.67 -7.28
C LEU A 166 -6.94 8.77 -6.37
N SER A 167 -7.23 7.46 -6.33
CA SER A 167 -6.55 6.53 -5.44
C SER A 167 -5.12 6.24 -5.90
N ARG A 168 -4.23 6.20 -4.92
CA ARG A 168 -2.84 5.77 -5.11
C ARG A 168 -2.69 4.25 -5.08
N ALA A 169 -3.73 3.53 -4.69
CA ALA A 169 -3.71 2.08 -4.60
C ALA A 169 -3.57 1.44 -5.99
N GLN A 170 -2.86 0.32 -6.05
CA GLN A 170 -2.66 -0.47 -7.26
C GLN A 170 -3.14 -1.90 -7.03
N LYS A 171 -3.85 -2.46 -8.00
CA LYS A 171 -4.34 -3.83 -7.99
C LYS A 171 -3.63 -4.66 -9.05
N PHE A 172 -3.37 -5.91 -8.69
CA PHE A 172 -2.67 -6.88 -9.51
C PHE A 172 -3.47 -8.17 -9.47
N ASP A 173 -3.88 -8.67 -10.62
CA ASP A 173 -4.51 -9.98 -10.77
C ASP A 173 -3.48 -10.88 -11.43
N THR A 174 -3.02 -11.90 -10.72
CA THR A 174 -1.89 -12.75 -11.16
C THR A 174 -2.21 -14.23 -10.96
N SER A 175 -1.39 -15.11 -11.54
CA SER A 175 -1.41 -16.55 -11.26
C SER A 175 -1.12 -16.90 -9.79
N PHE A 176 -0.46 -16.01 -9.05
CA PHE A 176 -0.19 -16.14 -7.60
C PHE A 176 -1.37 -15.72 -6.72
N GLY A 177 -2.39 -15.08 -7.30
CA GLY A 177 -3.55 -14.50 -6.61
C GLY A 177 -3.81 -13.05 -6.98
N SER A 178 -4.83 -12.46 -6.33
CA SER A 178 -5.15 -11.03 -6.47
C SER A 178 -4.58 -10.22 -5.30
N PHE A 179 -3.93 -9.10 -5.61
CA PHE A 179 -3.24 -8.27 -4.65
C PHE A 179 -3.60 -6.77 -4.77
N GLU A 180 -3.61 -6.05 -3.65
CA GLU A 180 -3.76 -4.59 -3.59
C GLU A 180 -2.63 -3.95 -2.76
N TRP A 181 -1.85 -3.07 -3.40
CA TRP A 181 -0.99 -2.12 -2.68
C TRP A 181 -1.83 -0.92 -2.21
N ARG A 182 -1.70 -0.56 -0.94
CA ARG A 182 -2.30 0.65 -0.35
C ARG A 182 -1.33 1.35 0.61
N TYR A 183 -1.68 2.57 0.98
CA TYR A 183 -0.97 3.29 2.04
C TYR A 183 -1.53 2.89 3.40
N GLY A 184 -0.63 2.70 4.37
CA GLY A 184 -0.99 2.46 5.77
C GLY A 184 -1.64 3.70 6.40
N SER A 185 -2.57 3.44 7.32
CA SER A 185 -3.18 4.47 8.15
C SER A 185 -2.15 5.07 9.13
N ARG A 186 -2.53 6.15 9.84
CA ARG A 186 -1.65 6.72 10.89
C ARG A 186 -1.41 5.75 12.05
N GLY A 187 -2.41 4.95 12.42
CA GLY A 187 -2.27 3.92 13.46
C GLY A 187 -1.29 2.83 13.03
N GLU A 188 -1.52 2.24 11.85
CA GLU A 188 -0.63 1.21 11.27
C GLU A 188 0.81 1.73 11.15
N ARG A 189 1.01 2.99 10.71
CA ARG A 189 2.35 3.60 10.68
C ARG A 189 3.03 3.67 12.04
N LYS A 190 2.30 4.04 13.09
CA LYS A 190 2.85 4.14 14.45
C LYS A 190 3.22 2.75 14.99
N GLU A 191 2.39 1.74 14.70
CA GLU A 191 2.58 0.36 15.11
C GLU A 191 3.74 -0.32 14.35
N ASP A 192 3.82 -0.10 13.04
CA ASP A 192 4.84 -0.68 12.16
C ASP A 192 6.11 0.19 12.14
N HIS A 193 6.90 0.13 13.21
CA HIS A 193 8.21 0.79 13.35
C HIS A 193 8.19 2.33 13.31
N ASP A 194 7.12 2.95 13.83
CA ASP A 194 6.93 4.42 13.80
C ASP A 194 7.21 5.02 12.40
N ALA A 195 6.73 4.33 11.37
CA ALA A 195 7.00 4.64 9.99
C ALA A 195 6.49 6.02 9.61
N SER A 196 7.36 6.85 9.04
CA SER A 196 6.93 8.11 8.42
C SER A 196 6.00 7.86 7.21
N SER A 197 6.26 6.78 6.46
CA SER A 197 5.45 6.29 5.35
C SER A 197 5.43 4.76 5.33
N LEU A 198 4.27 4.18 5.06
CA LEU A 198 4.04 2.74 5.04
C LEU A 198 3.20 2.40 3.80
N LEU A 199 3.71 1.49 2.96
CA LEU A 199 2.91 0.81 1.94
C LEU A 199 2.63 -0.61 2.41
N ILE A 200 1.42 -1.09 2.16
CA ILE A 200 0.96 -2.41 2.56
C ILE A 200 0.44 -3.12 1.32
N LEU A 201 0.91 -4.34 1.10
CA LEU A 201 0.38 -5.26 0.10
C LEU A 201 -0.55 -6.25 0.79
N GLU A 202 -1.79 -6.30 0.33
CA GLU A 202 -2.79 -7.27 0.79
C GLU A 202 -3.12 -8.25 -0.34
N ARG A 203 -3.21 -9.53 -0.01
CA ARG A 203 -3.81 -10.57 -0.84
C ARG A 203 -5.33 -10.57 -0.62
N THR A 204 -6.11 -10.37 -1.68
CA THR A 204 -7.55 -10.06 -1.58
C THR A 204 -8.48 -11.19 -2.02
N ASP A 205 -7.96 -12.24 -2.66
CA ASP A 205 -8.71 -13.44 -3.05
C ASP A 205 -9.01 -14.37 -1.86
N SER A 206 -8.21 -14.30 -0.80
CA SER A 206 -8.36 -15.09 0.43
C SER A 206 -9.52 -14.66 1.35
N VAL A 207 -10.23 -13.56 1.02
CA VAL A 207 -11.33 -13.03 1.84
C VAL A 207 -12.65 -13.79 1.64
N ALA A 208 -12.68 -14.79 0.75
CA ALA A 208 -13.78 -15.73 0.63
C ALA A 208 -13.52 -16.98 1.49
N SER A 209 -13.80 -16.90 2.80
CA SER A 209 -14.27 -18.00 3.68
C SER A 209 -13.70 -17.89 5.11
N ALA A 210 -14.43 -17.22 6.00
CA ALA A 210 -14.46 -17.58 7.41
C ALA A 210 -15.73 -17.00 8.07
N ALA A 211 -16.72 -17.88 8.25
CA ALA A 211 -17.77 -17.83 9.28
C ALA A 211 -18.34 -16.45 9.65
N GLY A 212 -19.31 -15.95 8.86
CA GLY A 212 -20.39 -15.05 9.34
C GLY A 212 -20.00 -13.70 9.96
N ALA A 213 -18.73 -13.35 10.06
CA ALA A 213 -18.27 -12.06 10.53
C ALA A 213 -18.43 -11.02 9.42
N LYS A 214 -18.85 -9.80 9.76
CA LYS A 214 -18.92 -8.67 8.81
C LYS A 214 -17.59 -8.60 8.06
N VAL A 215 -17.64 -8.90 6.77
CA VAL A 215 -16.50 -8.87 5.85
C VAL A 215 -15.81 -7.51 6.01
N GLY A 216 -14.67 -7.52 6.69
CA GLY A 216 -13.74 -6.40 6.61
C GLY A 216 -13.35 -6.27 5.14
N LYS A 217 -13.44 -5.07 4.58
CA LYS A 217 -13.06 -4.78 3.17
C LYS A 217 -11.55 -4.94 2.87
N ARG A 218 -10.79 -5.62 3.72
CA ARG A 218 -9.32 -5.69 3.66
C ARG A 218 -8.87 -7.12 3.42
N GLY A 219 -7.83 -7.28 2.62
CA GLY A 219 -7.20 -8.57 2.37
C GLY A 219 -6.25 -8.99 3.49
N VAL A 220 -5.64 -10.16 3.34
CA VAL A 220 -4.56 -10.63 4.21
C VAL A 220 -3.29 -9.86 3.89
N ARG A 221 -2.65 -9.23 4.89
CA ARG A 221 -1.37 -8.53 4.69
C ARG A 221 -0.27 -9.55 4.37
N VAL A 222 0.40 -9.38 3.23
CA VAL A 222 1.46 -10.29 2.76
C VAL A 222 2.80 -9.59 2.55
N ALA A 223 2.82 -8.26 2.44
CA ALA A 223 4.05 -7.49 2.49
C ALA A 223 3.81 -6.06 2.96
N GLN A 224 4.88 -5.40 3.37
CA GLN A 224 4.87 -3.97 3.67
C GLN A 224 6.23 -3.31 3.36
N LEU A 225 6.19 -2.11 2.80
CA LEU A 225 7.37 -1.26 2.65
C LEU A 225 7.33 -0.19 3.74
N VAL A 226 8.27 -0.31 4.69
CA VAL A 226 8.43 0.60 5.82
C VAL A 226 9.48 1.65 5.48
N ARG A 227 9.13 2.93 5.67
CA ARG A 227 10.06 4.06 5.48
C ARG A 227 10.07 4.93 6.74
N SER A 228 11.12 4.79 7.52
CA SER A 228 11.52 5.64 8.65
C SER A 228 12.91 6.24 8.36
N ASP A 229 13.44 7.07 9.26
CA ASP A 229 14.79 7.60 9.12
C ASP A 229 15.85 6.48 9.13
N GLU A 230 15.55 5.36 9.80
CA GLU A 230 16.41 4.16 9.82
C GLU A 230 16.35 3.35 8.52
N PHE A 231 15.15 3.20 7.93
CA PHE A 231 14.93 2.24 6.85
C PHE A 231 14.99 2.83 5.45
N ARG A 232 14.98 4.16 5.31
CA ARG A 232 15.10 4.82 4.00
C ARG A 232 16.45 4.55 3.37
N THR A 233 16.49 4.63 2.05
CA THR A 233 17.75 4.68 1.32
C THR A 233 18.61 5.82 1.87
N PRO A 234 19.88 5.57 2.24
CA PRO A 234 20.77 6.60 2.78
C PRO A 234 20.86 7.83 1.89
N GLY A 235 20.91 9.01 2.50
CA GLY A 235 20.94 10.28 1.78
C GLY A 235 19.59 10.75 1.24
N THR A 236 18.50 9.99 1.47
CA THR A 236 17.15 10.39 1.06
C THR A 236 16.33 10.92 2.23
N THR A 237 15.31 11.72 1.95
CA THR A 237 14.41 12.29 2.97
C THR A 237 12.96 11.88 2.74
N ARG A 238 12.11 12.10 3.74
CA ARG A 238 10.66 11.87 3.62
C ARG A 238 9.95 12.72 2.56
N TYR A 239 10.59 13.78 2.08
CA TYR A 239 10.04 14.70 1.09
C TYR A 239 10.36 14.29 -0.34
N MET A 240 11.13 13.21 -0.52
CA MET A 240 11.47 12.68 -1.85
C MET A 240 10.44 11.64 -2.29
N GLY A 241 9.93 11.78 -3.52
CA GLY A 241 8.99 10.84 -4.11
C GLY A 241 9.67 9.57 -4.60
N GLY A 242 9.13 8.39 -4.24
CA GLY A 242 9.60 7.12 -4.78
C GLY A 242 10.94 6.63 -4.25
N ASN A 243 11.40 7.13 -3.11
CA ASN A 243 12.58 6.58 -2.45
C ASN A 243 12.31 5.22 -1.79
N GLY A 244 13.39 4.47 -1.61
CA GLY A 244 13.40 3.12 -1.08
C GLY A 244 13.13 3.04 0.42
N GLY A 245 13.18 1.81 0.93
CA GLY A 245 12.73 1.45 2.27
C GLY A 245 13.04 -0.01 2.60
N ARG A 246 12.60 -0.44 3.79
CA ARG A 246 12.64 -1.84 4.18
C ARG A 246 11.36 -2.55 3.75
N LEU A 247 11.49 -3.50 2.83
CA LEU A 247 10.41 -4.37 2.39
C LEU A 247 10.40 -5.62 3.28
N MET A 248 9.32 -5.79 4.02
CA MET A 248 9.06 -6.96 4.87
C MET A 248 7.96 -7.79 4.21
N MET A 249 8.10 -9.11 4.23
CA MET A 249 7.21 -10.02 3.51
C MET A 249 6.80 -11.17 4.41
N ASP A 250 5.57 -11.63 4.26
CA ASP A 250 5.04 -12.86 4.84
C ASP A 250 4.71 -13.82 3.69
N LEU A 251 5.60 -14.77 3.46
CA LEU A 251 5.52 -15.78 2.40
C LEU A 251 5.05 -17.13 2.92
N SER A 252 4.56 -17.20 4.18
CA SER A 252 4.11 -18.45 4.82
C SER A 252 3.00 -19.15 4.04
N LEU A 253 2.17 -18.40 3.31
CA LEU A 253 1.10 -18.94 2.48
C LEU A 253 1.60 -19.75 1.25
N TRP A 254 2.89 -19.65 0.91
CA TRP A 254 3.48 -20.26 -0.29
C TRP A 254 4.63 -21.22 0.01
N THR A 255 4.83 -21.63 1.28
CA THR A 255 5.87 -22.62 1.63
C THR A 255 5.54 -24.01 1.09
N ASP A 256 4.25 -24.37 1.06
CA ASP A 256 3.76 -25.70 0.65
C ASP A 256 2.94 -25.66 -0.65
N ASP A 257 2.81 -24.48 -1.29
CA ASP A 257 1.99 -24.32 -2.49
C ASP A 257 2.72 -24.86 -3.73
N LYS A 258 2.13 -25.88 -4.34
CA LYS A 258 2.64 -26.48 -5.59
C LYS A 258 2.43 -25.57 -6.81
N LYS A 259 1.59 -24.53 -6.69
CA LYS A 259 1.25 -23.62 -7.80
C LYS A 259 2.22 -22.47 -7.97
N ALA A 260 2.93 -22.06 -6.92
CA ALA A 260 3.84 -20.92 -6.97
C ALA A 260 4.98 -21.13 -5.97
N ALA A 261 6.22 -21.07 -6.45
CA ALA A 261 7.35 -21.10 -5.53
C ALA A 261 7.39 -19.78 -4.74
N ALA A 262 7.68 -19.84 -3.44
CA ALA A 262 7.82 -18.66 -2.59
C ALA A 262 8.79 -17.61 -3.19
N LYS A 263 9.80 -18.06 -3.95
CA LYS A 263 10.74 -17.19 -4.67
C LYS A 263 10.11 -16.42 -5.85
N ASP A 264 9.15 -16.99 -6.56
CA ASP A 264 8.44 -16.30 -7.64
C ASP A 264 7.52 -15.21 -7.06
N VAL A 265 6.86 -15.53 -5.94
CA VAL A 265 6.04 -14.56 -5.18
C VAL A 265 6.92 -13.45 -4.60
N GLU A 266 8.08 -13.77 -4.03
CA GLU A 266 9.06 -12.78 -3.56
C GLU A 266 9.44 -11.80 -4.69
N ALA A 267 9.80 -12.33 -5.87
CA ALA A 267 10.13 -11.50 -7.03
C ALA A 267 8.96 -10.60 -7.45
N PHE A 268 7.71 -11.10 -7.42
CA PHE A 268 6.52 -10.31 -7.70
C PHE A 268 6.29 -9.19 -6.67
N VAL A 269 6.44 -9.48 -5.38
CA VAL A 269 6.32 -8.47 -4.31
C VAL A 269 7.36 -7.36 -4.53
N VAL A 270 8.60 -7.71 -4.85
CA VAL A 270 9.67 -6.75 -5.16
C VAL A 270 9.32 -5.91 -6.39
N ALA A 271 8.97 -6.54 -7.51
CA ALA A 271 8.67 -5.84 -8.76
C ALA A 271 7.45 -4.91 -8.63
N SER A 272 6.38 -5.37 -7.96
CA SER A 272 5.18 -4.56 -7.72
C SER A 272 5.44 -3.41 -6.75
N CYS A 273 6.30 -3.61 -5.74
CA CYS A 273 6.77 -2.53 -4.86
C CYS A 273 7.55 -1.46 -5.65
N ILE A 274 8.45 -1.87 -6.54
CA ILE A 274 9.19 -0.94 -7.41
C ILE A 274 8.22 -0.17 -8.34
N CYS A 275 7.16 -0.81 -8.84
CA CYS A 275 6.09 -0.14 -9.57
C CYS A 275 5.39 0.95 -8.73
N MET A 276 5.17 0.70 -7.43
CA MET A 276 4.66 1.73 -6.50
C MET A 276 5.63 2.91 -6.37
N LEU A 277 6.94 2.65 -6.20
CA LEU A 277 7.95 3.70 -6.06
C LEU A 277 8.04 4.59 -7.30
N LYS A 278 8.04 4.00 -8.48
CA LYS A 278 8.05 4.75 -9.74
C LYS A 278 6.81 5.63 -9.90
N ARG A 279 5.63 5.12 -9.53
CA ARG A 279 4.40 5.92 -9.53
C ARG A 279 4.46 7.08 -8.53
N GLU A 280 5.08 6.91 -7.37
CA GLU A 280 5.32 8.01 -6.43
C GLU A 280 6.23 9.08 -7.02
N ALA A 281 7.32 8.67 -7.69
CA ALA A 281 8.23 9.57 -8.38
C ALA A 281 7.55 10.36 -9.51
N ASP A 282 6.76 9.69 -10.36
CA ASP A 282 6.03 10.33 -11.45
C ASP A 282 5.05 11.39 -10.91
N ARG A 283 4.28 11.04 -9.86
CA ARG A 283 3.36 11.99 -9.23
C ARG A 283 4.05 13.16 -8.57
N PHE A 284 5.21 12.92 -7.94
CA PHE A 284 5.99 13.99 -7.35
C PHE A 284 6.41 14.97 -8.45
N ARG A 285 6.95 14.46 -9.56
CA ARG A 285 7.35 15.28 -10.71
C ARG A 285 6.18 16.07 -11.29
N ASP A 286 5.04 15.42 -11.54
CA ASP A 286 3.85 16.06 -12.10
C ASP A 286 3.34 17.18 -11.18
N ASN A 287 3.28 16.93 -9.87
CA ASN A 287 2.85 17.93 -8.89
C ASN A 287 3.85 19.10 -8.78
N THR A 288 5.16 18.83 -8.82
CA THR A 288 6.18 19.88 -8.75
C THR A 288 6.16 20.75 -10.00
N ILE A 289 6.02 20.16 -11.20
CA ILE A 289 5.89 20.92 -12.45
C ILE A 289 4.61 21.78 -12.41
N ALA A 290 3.47 21.20 -12.01
CA ALA A 290 2.20 21.93 -11.93
C ALA A 290 2.22 23.06 -10.89
N ALA A 291 3.10 23.02 -9.88
CA ALA A 291 3.23 24.08 -8.89
C ALA A 291 4.13 25.24 -9.34
N VAL A 292 4.93 25.05 -10.41
CA VAL A 292 5.91 26.03 -10.91
C VAL A 292 5.50 26.65 -12.25
N VAL A 293 4.50 26.08 -12.92
CA VAL A 293 3.87 26.60 -14.15
C VAL A 293 2.59 27.36 -13.80
#